data_AF-A0A7D5K3A8-F1
#
_entry.id   AF-A0A7D5K3A8-F1
#
_cell.length_a   1.000
_cell.length_b   1.000
_cell.length_c   1.000
_cell.angle_alpha   90.00
_cell.angle_beta   90.00
_cell.angle_gamma   90.00
#
_symmetry.space_group_name_H-M   'P 1'
#
loop_
_entity.id
_entity.type
_entity.pdbx_description
1 polymer ?
#
loop_
_entity_poly.entity_id
_entity_poly.type
_entity_poly.pdbx_seq_one_letter_code
_entity_poly.pdbx_strand_id
1 'polypeptide(L)'
;MHTRNVNVKTAAQESSGRCDSTLSVAQFTELFCWVLAATEGEPQPAVFTPPACGLEMIMLNKYSDERVSIWIVDSWPVAITLPQENFFRVLTSVKSN
;
A
#
# COMPACT_ATOMS: atom_id res chain seq x y z
N MET A 1 22.71 -26.88 -41.80
CA MET A 1 21.69 -26.84 -40.74
C MET A 1 22.22 -25.87 -39.68
N HIS A 2 21.70 -24.63 -39.64
CA HIS A 2 22.23 -23.55 -38.81
C HIS A 2 21.36 -23.43 -37.54
N THR A 3 21.94 -23.73 -36.38
CA THR A 3 21.30 -23.60 -35.07
C THR A 3 21.23 -22.12 -34.70
N ARG A 4 20.02 -21.55 -34.67
CA ARG A 4 19.77 -20.20 -34.18
C ARG A 4 19.60 -20.24 -32.66
N ASN A 5 20.57 -19.66 -31.96
CA ASN A 5 20.51 -19.33 -30.54
C ASN A 5 19.32 -18.39 -30.30
N VAL A 6 18.30 -18.87 -29.60
CA VAL A 6 17.22 -18.02 -29.09
C VAL A 6 17.74 -17.33 -27.83
N ASN A 7 18.21 -16.10 -28.02
CA ASN A 7 18.60 -15.22 -26.94
C ASN A 7 17.35 -14.92 -26.11
N VAL A 8 17.33 -15.41 -24.86
CA VAL A 8 16.37 -15.02 -23.82
C VAL A 8 16.50 -13.52 -23.59
N LYS A 9 15.79 -12.73 -24.39
CA LYS A 9 15.62 -11.31 -24.15
C LYS A 9 14.49 -11.20 -23.15
N THR A 10 14.89 -11.06 -21.89
CA THR A 10 14.21 -10.32 -20.82
C THR A 10 12.76 -9.98 -21.17
N ALA A 11 11.83 -10.81 -20.69
CA ALA A 11 10.45 -10.38 -20.57
C ALA A 11 10.47 -9.12 -19.70
N ALA A 12 10.13 -7.99 -20.30
CA ALA A 12 9.92 -6.75 -19.57
C ALA A 12 8.90 -7.05 -18.48
N GLN A 13 9.31 -6.84 -17.23
CA GLN A 13 8.45 -6.97 -16.06
C GLN A 13 7.20 -6.13 -16.32
N GLU A 14 6.05 -6.79 -16.40
CA GLU A 14 4.77 -6.10 -16.49
C GLU A 14 4.69 -5.15 -15.29
N SER A 15 4.60 -3.85 -15.59
CA SER A 15 4.51 -2.78 -14.59
C SER A 15 3.17 -2.91 -13.87
N SER A 16 3.13 -3.76 -12.85
CA SER A 16 2.01 -3.92 -11.93
C SER A 16 2.02 -2.80 -10.90
N GLY A 17 1.60 -1.59 -11.31
CA GLY A 17 1.42 -0.45 -10.40
C GLY A 17 2.73 0.08 -9.83
N ARG A 18 2.97 1.38 -9.95
CA ARG A 18 4.14 2.00 -9.33
C ARG A 18 3.90 1.99 -7.82
N CYS A 19 4.53 1.05 -7.11
CA CYS A 19 4.63 1.07 -5.67
C CYS A 19 5.98 1.72 -5.35
N ASP A 20 5.96 2.93 -4.77
CA ASP A 20 7.20 3.63 -4.35
C ASP A 20 7.77 3.06 -3.04
N SER A 21 7.29 1.88 -2.62
CA SER A 21 7.78 1.13 -1.47
C SER A 21 8.61 -0.07 -1.91
N THR A 22 9.48 -0.57 -1.04
CA THR A 22 10.22 -1.82 -1.29
C THR A 22 9.35 -3.06 -1.27
N LEU A 23 8.04 -2.94 -0.99
CA LEU A 23 7.10 -4.05 -0.97
C LEU A 23 6.64 -4.41 -2.38
N SER A 24 6.45 -5.71 -2.61
CA SER A 24 5.66 -6.16 -3.74
C SER A 24 4.19 -5.75 -3.60
N VAL A 25 3.48 -5.70 -4.73
CA VAL A 25 2.03 -5.42 -4.75
C VAL A 25 1.27 -6.34 -3.81
N ALA A 26 1.60 -7.64 -3.78
CA ALA A 26 0.94 -8.62 -2.92
C ALA A 26 1.11 -8.28 -1.43
N GLN A 27 2.32 -7.91 -1.00
CA GLN A 27 2.61 -7.54 0.39
C GLN A 27 1.91 -6.23 0.78
N PHE A 28 1.86 -5.25 -0.12
CA PHE A 28 1.13 -4.02 0.13
C PHE A 28 -0.38 -4.30 0.29
N THR A 29 -0.96 -5.11 -0.59
CA THR A 29 -2.38 -5.50 -0.50
C THR A 29 -2.67 -6.29 0.77
N GLU A 30 -1.78 -7.21 1.17
CA GLU A 30 -1.90 -7.95 2.43
C GLU A 30 -1.90 -7.00 3.63
N LEU A 31 -0.96 -6.06 3.69
CA LEU A 31 -0.88 -5.05 4.74
C LEU A 31 -2.13 -4.17 4.78
N PHE A 32 -2.62 -3.74 3.61
CA PHE A 32 -3.85 -2.97 3.49
C PHE A 32 -5.07 -3.73 4.04
N CYS A 33 -5.26 -4.98 3.60
CA CYS A 33 -6.33 -5.85 4.08
C CYS A 33 -6.23 -6.12 5.58
N TRP A 34 -5.02 -6.29 6.10
CA TRP A 34 -4.80 -6.46 7.52
C TRP A 34 -5.22 -5.22 8.33
N VAL A 35 -4.88 -4.00 7.89
CA VAL A 35 -5.34 -2.77 8.56
C VAL A 35 -6.86 -2.63 8.50
N LEU A 36 -7.49 -2.97 7.36
CA LEU A 36 -8.95 -3.00 7.25
C LEU A 36 -9.58 -3.93 8.28
N ALA A 37 -9.09 -5.16 8.38
CA ALA A 37 -9.58 -6.15 9.34
C ALA A 37 -9.32 -5.70 10.80
N ALA A 38 -8.14 -5.15 11.08
CA ALA A 38 -7.78 -4.69 12.42
C ALA A 38 -8.55 -3.45 12.89
N THR A 39 -9.20 -2.74 11.98
CA THR A 39 -10.04 -1.57 12.27
C THR A 39 -11.53 -1.85 12.10
N GLU A 40 -11.90 -3.08 11.75
CA GLU A 40 -13.30 -3.49 11.61
C GLU A 40 -13.99 -3.49 12.98
N GLY A 41 -15.13 -2.78 13.07
CA GLY A 41 -15.87 -2.64 14.33
C GLY A 41 -15.28 -1.64 15.33
N GLU A 42 -14.07 -1.12 15.08
CA GLU A 42 -13.42 -0.13 15.93
C GLU A 42 -13.91 1.30 15.64
N PRO A 43 -14.06 2.16 16.67
CA PRO A 43 -14.44 3.56 16.47
C PRO A 43 -13.37 4.28 15.65
N GLN A 44 -13.81 4.89 14.54
CA GLN A 44 -12.94 5.64 13.63
C GLN A 44 -13.02 7.14 13.89
N PRO A 45 -11.92 7.89 13.75
CA PRO A 45 -11.96 9.34 13.88
C PRO A 45 -12.80 9.97 12.75
N ALA A 46 -13.38 11.14 13.00
CA ALA A 46 -14.13 11.88 11.97
C ALA A 46 -13.21 12.55 10.93
N VAL A 47 -11.96 12.81 11.31
CA VAL A 47 -10.94 13.44 10.47
C VAL A 47 -9.62 12.71 10.69
N PHE A 48 -8.93 12.39 9.59
CA PHE A 48 -7.56 11.88 9.63
C PHE A 48 -6.58 12.99 9.29
N THR A 49 -5.58 13.20 10.15
CA THR A 49 -4.42 14.05 9.85
C THR A 49 -3.20 13.15 9.71
N PRO A 50 -2.52 13.16 8.55
CA PRO A 50 -1.29 12.42 8.36
C PRO A 50 -0.25 12.66 9.47
N PRO A 51 0.41 11.62 9.99
CA PRO A 51 1.47 11.79 10.98
C PRO A 51 2.64 12.59 10.41
N ALA A 52 3.12 13.61 11.14
CA ALA A 52 4.21 14.48 10.68
C ALA A 52 5.54 13.74 10.44
N CYS A 53 5.78 12.63 11.16
CA CYS A 53 6.95 11.77 11.00
C CYS A 53 6.61 10.46 10.27
N GLY A 54 5.43 10.36 9.66
CA GLY A 54 4.96 9.15 8.99
C GLY A 54 5.58 8.99 7.60
N LEU A 55 6.01 7.77 7.29
CA LEU A 55 6.28 7.37 5.91
C LEU A 55 4.95 7.05 5.22
N GLU A 56 4.72 7.69 4.09
CA GLU A 56 3.59 7.36 3.23
C GLU A 56 4.00 6.36 2.17
N MET A 57 3.42 5.17 2.22
CA MET A 57 3.56 4.16 1.18
C MET A 57 2.39 4.24 0.23
N ILE A 58 2.67 4.40 -1.06
CA ILE A 58 1.68 4.68 -2.08
C ILE A 58 1.60 3.53 -3.08
N MET A 59 0.37 3.10 -3.38
CA MET A 59 0.07 2.23 -4.51
C MET A 59 -0.91 2.95 -5.44
N LEU A 60 -0.50 3.08 -6.70
CA LEU A 60 -1.35 3.58 -7.77
C LEU A 60 -2.02 2.40 -8.48
N ASN A 61 -3.33 2.50 -8.67
CA ASN A 61 -4.01 1.59 -9.58
C ASN A 61 -3.49 1.85 -11.01
N LYS A 62 -3.26 0.77 -11.77
CA LYS A 62 -2.77 0.89 -13.15
C LYS A 62 -3.87 1.22 -14.16
N TYR A 63 -5.13 1.06 -13.77
CA TYR A 63 -6.31 1.27 -14.61
C TYR A 63 -7.12 2.52 -14.24
N SER A 64 -6.94 3.03 -13.03
CA SER A 64 -7.58 4.24 -12.52
C SER A 64 -6.52 5.14 -11.88
N ASP A 65 -6.73 6.46 -11.86
CA ASP A 65 -5.88 7.41 -11.14
C ASP A 65 -6.16 7.39 -9.62
N GLU A 66 -6.58 6.21 -9.13
CA GLU A 66 -6.89 5.95 -7.73
C GLU A 66 -5.60 5.59 -7.00
N ARG A 67 -5.47 6.18 -5.83
CA ARG A 67 -4.32 6.05 -4.98
C ARG A 67 -4.76 5.46 -3.66
N VAL A 68 -4.09 4.37 -3.28
CA VAL A 68 -4.17 3.82 -1.94
C VAL A 68 -2.88 4.18 -1.22
N SER A 69 -2.99 4.78 -0.04
CA SER A 69 -1.85 5.05 0.82
C SER A 69 -1.93 4.26 2.13
N ILE A 70 -0.78 3.80 2.60
CA ILE A 70 -0.59 3.23 3.94
C ILE A 70 0.41 4.13 4.66
N TRP A 71 0.05 4.61 5.84
CA TRP A 71 0.89 5.42 6.70
C TRP A 71 1.63 4.53 7.70
N ILE A 72 2.95 4.65 7.73
CA ILE A 72 3.84 3.89 8.61
C ILE A 72 4.56 4.86 9.55
N VAL A 73 4.56 4.57 10.85
CA VAL A 73 5.35 5.28 11.88
C VAL A 73 6.18 4.23 12.61
N ASP A 74 7.48 4.45 12.77
CA ASP A 74 8.40 3.52 13.45
C ASP A 74 8.30 2.06 12.95
N SER A 75 8.23 1.89 11.63
CA SER A 75 8.04 0.59 10.95
C SER A 75 6.71 -0.12 11.24
N TRP A 76 5.75 0.56 11.86
CA TRP A 76 4.41 0.05 12.15
C TRP A 76 3.33 0.77 11.32
N PRO A 77 2.38 0.05 10.69
CA PRO A 77 1.23 0.68 10.05
C PRO A 77 0.36 1.38 11.10
N VAL A 78 -0.05 2.61 10.80
CA VAL A 78 -0.92 3.40 11.68
C VAL A 78 -2.24 3.78 11.02
N ALA A 79 -2.27 3.89 9.70
CA ALA A 79 -3.49 4.22 8.97
C ALA A 79 -3.42 3.78 7.52
N ILE A 80 -4.58 3.62 6.91
CA ILE A 80 -4.76 3.52 5.46
C ILE A 80 -5.69 4.63 5.00
N THR A 81 -5.45 5.16 3.80
CA THR A 81 -6.25 6.22 3.21
C THR A 81 -6.47 5.99 1.73
N LEU A 82 -7.71 6.23 1.27
CA LEU A 82 -8.09 6.38 -0.12
C LEU A 82 -8.60 7.82 -0.28
N PRO A 83 -7.72 8.78 -0.61
CA PRO A 83 -8.07 10.20 -0.64
C PRO A 83 -9.24 10.53 -1.59
N GLN A 84 -9.31 9.85 -2.73
CA GLN A 84 -10.35 10.03 -3.75
C GLN A 84 -11.75 9.73 -3.22
N GLU A 85 -11.86 8.74 -2.33
CA GLU A 85 -13.12 8.30 -1.72
C GLU A 85 -13.39 8.97 -0.36
N ASN A 86 -12.52 9.90 0.06
CA ASN A 86 -12.49 10.44 1.43
C ASN A 86 -12.54 9.33 2.50
N PHE A 87 -11.95 8.17 2.19
CA PHE A 87 -11.99 7.00 3.04
C PHE A 87 -10.67 6.85 3.77
N PHE A 88 -10.75 6.55 5.07
CA PHE A 88 -9.58 6.22 5.86
C PHE A 88 -9.96 5.26 7.00
N ARG A 89 -8.95 4.54 7.46
CA ARG A 89 -8.99 3.73 8.68
C ARG A 89 -7.73 3.96 9.47
N VAL A 90 -7.88 4.16 10.77
CA VAL A 90 -6.79 4.45 11.70
C VAL A 90 -6.74 3.35 12.74
N LEU A 91 -5.56 2.81 12.97
CA LEU A 91 -5.30 1.88 14.06
C LEU A 91 -5.25 2.67 15.37
N THR A 92 -6.36 2.67 16.09
CA THR A 92 -6.51 3.35 17.39
C THR A 92 -5.88 2.55 18.53
N SER A 93 -5.56 1.27 18.31
CA SER A 93 -4.99 0.36 19.29
C SER A 93 -3.52 0.09 19.02
N VAL A 94 -2.67 1.08 19.29
CA VAL A 94 -1.29 0.78 19.69
C VAL A 94 -1.24 1.05 21.18
N LYS A 95 -1.62 0.05 21.98
CA LYS A 95 -1.38 0.10 23.43
C LYS A 95 0.13 0.28 23.62
N SER A 96 0.52 1.47 24.07
CA SER A 96 1.80 1.64 24.75
C SER A 96 1.79 0.71 25.96
N ASN A 97 2.54 -0.39 25.87
CA ASN A 97 2.95 -1.16 27.05
C ASN A 97 4.13 -0.45 27.72
#